data_AF-A0A8E2JC14-F1
#
_entry.id   AF-A0A8E2JC14-F1
#
_cell.length_a   1.000
_cell.length_b   1.000
_cell.length_c   1.000
_cell.angle_alpha   90.00
_cell.angle_beta   90.00
_cell.angle_gamma   90.00
#
_symmetry.space_group_name_H-M   'P 1'
#
loop_
_entity.id
_entity.type
_entity.pdbx_description
1 polymer ?
#
loop_
_entity_poly.entity_id
_entity_poly.type
_entity_poly.pdbx_seq_one_letter_code
_entity_poly.pdbx_strand_id
1 'polypeptide(L)'
;EGDLLLIVGAAKNKCRKLLISSRSFAAASPIWSEMLVTQSISSTSMPTEFQLPDDDAEALCLMLQVAHLALDNVPYSISFDMLYNLAGLCEKYDTIHLIRRFLPEWIQQLLS
;
A
#
# COMPACT_ATOMS: atom_id res chain seq x y z
N GLU A 1 1.15 -15.00 8.37
CA GLU A 1 2.61 -15.01 8.11
C GLU A 1 2.88 -14.26 6.83
N GLY A 2 4.01 -13.57 6.74
CA GLY A 2 4.39 -12.82 5.54
C GLY A 2 5.33 -13.63 4.65
N ASP A 3 5.05 -13.62 3.35
CA ASP A 3 5.73 -14.40 2.30
C ASP A 3 6.21 -13.52 1.12
N LEU A 4 5.85 -12.22 1.13
CA LEU A 4 6.20 -11.24 0.12
C LEU A 4 6.96 -10.07 0.76
N LEU A 5 8.16 -9.78 0.27
CA LEU A 5 8.95 -8.63 0.71
C LEU A 5 8.83 -7.48 -0.30
N LEU A 6 8.05 -6.45 0.04
CA LEU A 6 7.98 -5.23 -0.76
C LEU A 6 9.14 -4.30 -0.41
N ILE A 7 9.81 -3.75 -1.42
CA ILE A 7 10.84 -2.72 -1.28
C ILE A 7 10.30 -1.45 -1.95
N VAL A 8 9.92 -0.46 -1.14
CA VAL A 8 9.10 0.67 -1.56
C VAL A 8 9.87 1.97 -1.41
N GLY A 9 9.74 2.89 -2.36
CA GLY A 9 10.28 4.25 -2.23
C GLY A 9 11.80 4.34 -2.43
N ALA A 10 12.41 3.34 -3.05
CA ALA A 10 13.85 3.32 -3.33
C ALA A 10 14.32 4.53 -4.17
N ALA A 11 13.45 5.11 -5.02
CA ALA A 11 13.76 6.30 -5.79
C ALA A 11 13.47 7.62 -5.05
N LYS A 12 12.80 7.59 -3.89
CA LYS A 12 12.25 8.78 -3.19
C LYS A 12 12.90 9.11 -1.83
N ASN A 13 14.15 8.72 -1.59
CA ASN A 13 14.90 8.90 -0.32
C ASN A 13 14.27 8.29 0.96
N LYS A 14 13.02 7.82 0.92
CA LYS A 14 12.30 7.16 2.02
C LYS A 14 12.04 5.69 1.69
N CYS A 15 13.09 4.89 1.59
CA CYS A 15 12.96 3.46 1.29
C CYS A 15 12.44 2.68 2.51
N ARG A 16 11.46 1.79 2.30
CA ARG A 16 10.99 0.83 3.32
C ARG A 16 10.97 -0.59 2.78
N LYS A 17 11.32 -1.54 3.64
CA LYS A 17 11.13 -2.97 3.41
C LYS A 17 9.94 -3.46 4.23
N LEU A 18 8.92 -4.01 3.56
CA LEU A 18 7.67 -4.44 4.19
C LEU A 18 7.47 -5.93 3.93
N LEU A 19 7.50 -6.76 4.98
CA LEU A 19 7.16 -8.17 4.87
C LEU A 19 5.65 -8.34 5.08
N ILE A 20 4.95 -8.76 4.04
CA ILE A 20 3.49 -8.84 4.01
C ILE A 20 3.00 -10.19 3.48
N SER A 21 1.71 -10.46 3.59
CA SER A 21 1.08 -11.61 2.94
C SER A 21 0.69 -11.29 1.51
N SER A 22 1.26 -12.03 0.56
CA SER A 22 0.94 -12.00 -0.87
C SER A 22 -0.56 -12.16 -1.14
N ARG A 23 -1.26 -12.98 -0.33
CA ARG A 23 -2.70 -13.21 -0.47
C ARG A 23 -3.53 -11.98 -0.13
N SER A 24 -3.25 -11.34 1.00
CA SER A 24 -3.95 -10.09 1.37
C SER A 24 -3.63 -8.97 0.39
N PHE A 25 -2.38 -8.90 -0.09
CA PHE A 25 -1.97 -7.97 -1.13
C PHE A 25 -2.75 -8.18 -2.43
N ALA A 26 -2.77 -9.41 -2.98
CA ALA A 26 -3.53 -9.73 -4.19
C ALA A 26 -5.04 -9.48 -4.04
N ALA A 27 -5.62 -9.82 -2.89
CA ALA A 27 -7.05 -9.65 -2.65
C ALA A 27 -7.48 -8.18 -2.56
N ALA A 28 -6.57 -7.28 -2.19
CA ALA A 28 -6.84 -5.87 -2.00
C ALA A 28 -6.76 -5.03 -3.27
N SER A 29 -6.23 -5.57 -4.37
CA SER A 29 -6.12 -4.86 -5.63
C SER A 29 -6.01 -5.82 -6.82
N PRO A 30 -6.83 -5.65 -7.88
CA PRO A 30 -6.66 -6.43 -9.10
C PRO A 30 -5.30 -6.19 -9.76
N ILE A 31 -4.78 -4.96 -9.68
CA ILE A 31 -3.46 -4.59 -10.22
C ILE A 31 -2.36 -5.33 -9.46
N TRP A 32 -2.42 -5.37 -8.11
CA TRP A 32 -1.46 -6.14 -7.31
C TRP A 32 -1.54 -7.64 -7.57
N SER A 33 -2.74 -8.18 -7.77
CA SER A 33 -2.91 -9.59 -8.15
C SER A 33 -2.23 -9.89 -9.49
N GLU A 34 -2.43 -9.05 -10.51
CA GLU A 34 -1.78 -9.22 -11.82
C GLU A 34 -0.25 -9.07 -11.73
N MET A 35 0.23 -8.09 -10.96
CA MET A 35 1.65 -7.90 -10.69
C MET A 35 2.29 -9.13 -10.04
N LEU A 36 1.61 -9.76 -9.08
CA LEU A 36 2.14 -10.99 -8.46
C LEU A 36 2.18 -12.15 -9.43
N VAL A 37 1.16 -12.33 -10.28
CA VAL A 37 1.16 -13.38 -11.30
C VAL A 37 2.33 -13.20 -12.26
N THR A 38 2.49 -11.99 -12.81
CA THR A 38 3.58 -11.70 -13.76
C THR A 38 4.97 -11.91 -13.16
N GLN A 39 5.16 -11.52 -11.89
CA GLN A 39 6.46 -11.64 -11.23
C GLN A 39 6.75 -13.07 -10.73
N SER A 40 5.73 -13.82 -10.31
CA SER A 40 5.87 -15.23 -9.89
C SER A 40 6.39 -16.14 -11.00
N ILE A 41 6.12 -15.80 -12.27
CA ILE A 41 6.65 -16.49 -13.45
C ILE A 41 8.19 -16.34 -13.54
N SER A 42 8.75 -15.29 -12.92
CA SER A 42 10.16 -14.92 -13.05
C SER A 42 10.99 -15.11 -11.78
N SER A 43 10.37 -15.27 -10.61
CA SER A 43 11.07 -15.30 -9.32
C SER A 43 11.34 -16.73 -8.81
N THR A 44 12.59 -17.00 -8.41
CA THR A 44 13.00 -18.26 -7.76
C THR A 44 13.36 -18.10 -6.27
N SER A 45 13.27 -16.88 -5.72
CA SER A 45 13.63 -16.56 -4.34
C SER A 45 12.44 -16.57 -3.37
N MET A 46 12.71 -16.98 -2.12
CA MET A 46 11.78 -16.94 -1.00
C MET A 46 12.40 -16.16 0.19
N PRO A 47 11.74 -15.12 0.74
CA PRO A 47 10.49 -14.53 0.26
C PRO A 47 10.67 -13.89 -1.13
N THR A 48 9.60 -13.83 -1.90
CA THR A 48 9.61 -13.14 -3.20
C THR A 48 9.81 -11.65 -2.96
N GLU A 49 10.77 -11.03 -3.63
CA GLU A 49 11.05 -9.60 -3.49
C GLU A 49 10.36 -8.82 -4.63
N PHE A 50 9.59 -7.80 -4.26
CA PHE A 50 8.87 -6.95 -5.22
C PHE A 50 9.29 -5.49 -5.02
N GLN A 51 9.78 -4.85 -6.09
CA GLN A 51 10.27 -3.47 -6.07
C GLN A 51 9.17 -2.49 -6.49
N LEU A 52 8.96 -1.45 -5.68
CA LEU A 52 8.03 -0.34 -5.90
C LEU A 52 8.77 1.00 -5.70
N PRO A 53 9.77 1.31 -6.55
CA PRO A 53 10.73 2.38 -6.29
C PRO A 53 10.10 3.78 -6.25
N ASP A 54 9.05 4.01 -7.04
CA ASP A 54 8.42 5.32 -7.23
C ASP A 54 7.28 5.60 -6.26
N ASP A 55 6.82 4.60 -5.50
CA ASP A 55 5.70 4.76 -4.59
C ASP A 55 6.12 5.43 -3.28
N ASP A 56 5.21 6.23 -2.72
CA ASP A 56 5.42 6.79 -1.39
C ASP A 56 5.29 5.69 -0.34
N ALA A 57 6.38 5.46 0.40
CA ALA A 57 6.48 4.34 1.31
C ALA A 57 5.57 4.47 2.54
N GLU A 58 5.26 5.69 2.98
CA GLU A 58 4.37 5.92 4.13
C GLU A 58 2.91 5.72 3.74
N ALA A 59 2.49 6.29 2.60
CA ALA A 59 1.14 6.09 2.06
C ALA A 59 0.87 4.63 1.71
N LEU A 60 1.83 3.93 1.10
CA LEU A 60 1.64 2.51 0.78
C LEU A 60 1.61 1.66 2.06
N CYS A 61 2.43 1.98 3.07
CA CYS A 61 2.37 1.30 4.37
C CYS A 61 0.98 1.43 5.01
N LEU A 62 0.40 2.64 5.00
CA LEU A 62 -0.95 2.88 5.52
C LEU A 62 -2.02 2.11 4.71
N MET A 63 -1.94 2.13 3.37
CA MET A 63 -2.82 1.35 2.50
C MET A 63 -2.77 -0.14 2.84
N LEU A 64 -1.56 -0.68 3.07
CA LEU A 64 -1.34 -2.07 3.43
C LEU A 64 -1.85 -2.41 4.84
N GLN A 65 -1.78 -1.49 5.80
CA GLN A 65 -2.42 -1.71 7.11
C GLN A 65 -3.93 -1.98 6.94
N VAL A 66 -4.60 -1.23 6.07
CA VAL A 66 -6.02 -1.45 5.76
C VAL A 66 -6.24 -2.78 5.04
N ALA A 67 -5.44 -3.08 4.01
CA ALA A 67 -5.51 -4.35 3.28
C ALA A 67 -5.30 -5.58 4.17
N HIS A 68 -4.48 -5.44 5.21
CA HIS A 68 -4.20 -6.48 6.22
C HIS A 68 -5.16 -6.46 7.41
N LEU A 69 -6.22 -5.65 7.38
CA LEU A 69 -7.19 -5.49 8.47
C LEU A 69 -6.56 -5.05 9.80
N ALA A 70 -5.39 -4.41 9.75
CA ALA A 70 -4.70 -3.83 10.90
C ALA A 70 -5.24 -2.41 11.19
N LEU A 71 -6.56 -2.32 11.39
CA LEU A 71 -7.30 -1.07 11.41
C LEU A 71 -6.96 -0.17 12.61
N ASP A 72 -6.48 -0.75 13.71
CA ASP A 72 -6.04 -0.02 14.90
C ASP A 72 -4.81 0.86 14.65
N ASN A 73 -4.07 0.60 13.57
CA ASN A 73 -2.91 1.40 13.17
C ASN A 73 -3.26 2.54 12.21
N VAL A 74 -4.51 2.60 11.74
CA VAL A 74 -4.96 3.64 10.82
C VAL A 74 -5.19 4.93 11.63
N PRO A 75 -4.50 6.03 11.31
CA PRO A 75 -4.59 7.25 12.11
C PRO A 75 -5.95 7.92 11.93
N TYR A 76 -6.38 8.61 12.99
CA TYR A 76 -7.63 9.36 12.99
C TYR A 76 -7.59 10.60 12.08
N SER A 77 -6.41 11.21 11.91
CA SER A 77 -6.17 12.32 10.99
C SER A 77 -4.89 12.08 10.18
N ILE A 78 -4.83 12.65 8.98
CA ILE A 78 -3.67 12.59 8.10
C ILE A 78 -3.36 13.98 7.54
N SER A 79 -2.13 14.19 7.08
CA SER A 79 -1.76 15.43 6.38
C SER A 79 -2.34 15.47 4.96
N PHE A 80 -2.40 16.66 4.36
CA PHE A 80 -2.80 16.81 2.96
C PHE A 80 -1.88 16.03 2.01
N ASP A 81 -0.56 16.08 2.24
CA ASP A 81 0.41 15.33 1.44
C ASP A 81 0.17 13.81 1.50
N MET A 82 -0.20 13.29 2.68
CA MET A 82 -0.57 11.87 2.84
C MET A 82 -1.83 11.54 2.04
N LEU A 83 -2.87 12.39 2.13
CA LEU A 83 -4.10 12.19 1.36
C LEU A 83 -3.85 12.25 -0.16
N TYR A 84 -3.00 13.16 -0.61
CA TYR A 84 -2.58 13.27 -2.01
C TYR A 84 -1.85 12.02 -2.49
N ASN A 85 -0.87 11.53 -1.71
CA ASN A 85 -0.14 10.31 -2.05
C ASN A 85 -1.04 9.08 -2.06
N LEU A 86 -1.97 8.96 -1.10
CA LEU A 86 -2.98 7.91 -1.08
C LEU A 86 -3.89 7.96 -2.31
N ALA A 87 -4.31 9.15 -2.75
CA ALA A 87 -5.11 9.30 -3.96
C ALA A 87 -4.36 8.78 -5.21
N GLY A 88 -3.06 9.10 -5.33
CA GLY A 88 -2.23 8.55 -6.40
C GLY A 88 -2.11 7.02 -6.36
N LEU A 89 -1.98 6.42 -5.17
CA LEU A 89 -2.00 4.96 -5.02
C LEU A 89 -3.39 4.36 -5.35
N CYS A 90 -4.48 5.04 -5.01
CA CYS A 90 -5.83 4.61 -5.36
C CYS A 90 -6.04 4.56 -6.86
N GLU A 91 -5.59 5.58 -7.59
CA GLU A 91 -5.66 5.61 -9.05
C GLU A 91 -4.77 4.52 -9.65
N LYS A 92 -3.52 4.39 -9.18
CA LYS A 92 -2.53 3.44 -9.72
C LYS A 92 -2.90 1.98 -9.51
N TYR A 93 -3.51 1.66 -8.36
CA TYR A 93 -3.74 0.28 -7.92
C TYR A 93 -5.21 -0.08 -7.74
N ASP A 94 -6.15 0.79 -8.08
CA ASP A 94 -7.58 0.56 -7.87
C ASP A 94 -7.93 0.18 -6.42
N THR A 95 -7.44 0.98 -5.47
CA THR A 95 -7.53 0.72 -4.02
C THR A 95 -8.46 1.67 -3.26
N ILE A 96 -9.26 2.47 -3.95
CA ILE A 96 -10.17 3.44 -3.30
C ILE A 96 -11.13 2.78 -2.32
N HIS A 97 -11.54 1.55 -2.61
CA HIS A 97 -12.45 0.77 -1.78
C HIS A 97 -11.87 0.44 -0.39
N LEU A 98 -10.55 0.42 -0.23
CA LEU A 98 -9.89 0.20 1.07
C LEU A 98 -10.06 1.40 1.98
N ILE A 99 -9.80 2.61 1.46
CA ILE A 99 -9.72 3.81 2.29
C ILE A 99 -11.01 4.64 2.32
N ARG A 100 -11.98 4.35 1.45
CA ARG A 100 -13.23 5.14 1.29
C ARG A 100 -13.93 5.47 2.61
N ARG A 101 -13.94 4.53 3.56
CA ARG A 101 -14.61 4.68 4.85
C ARG A 101 -13.96 5.73 5.77
N PHE A 102 -12.68 6.03 5.59
CA PHE A 102 -11.93 6.98 6.43
C PHE A 102 -11.93 8.39 5.84
N LEU A 103 -12.22 8.53 4.54
CA LEU A 103 -12.17 9.82 3.83
C LEU A 103 -13.02 10.93 4.49
N PRO A 104 -14.27 10.69 4.95
CA PRO A 104 -15.06 11.76 5.54
C PRO A 104 -14.39 12.39 6.76
N GLU A 105 -13.85 11.55 7.66
CA GLU A 105 -13.17 12.03 8.87
C GLU A 105 -11.87 12.75 8.53
N TRP A 106 -11.03 12.16 7.67
CA TRP A 106 -9.77 12.79 7.26
C TRP A 106 -9.98 14.13 6.57
N ILE A 107 -10.98 14.25 5.69
CA ILE A 107 -11.31 15.51 5.02
C ILE A 107 -11.82 16.53 6.02
N GLN A 108 -12.68 16.14 6.96
CA GLN A 108 -13.18 17.04 7.99
C GLN A 108 -12.05 17.62 8.85
N GLN A 109 -11.11 16.78 9.29
CA GLN A 109 -9.95 17.20 10.09
C GLN A 109 -8.98 18.13 9.34
N LEU A 110 -8.97 18.07 8.00
CA LEU A 110 -8.15 18.97 7.17
C LEU A 110 -8.79 20.36 6.97
N LEU A 111 -10.11 20.45 7.15
CA LEU A 111 -10.88 21.68 6.95
C LEU A 111 -11.16 22.43 8.26
N SER A 112 -10.97 21.79 9.41
CA SER A 112 -11.10 22.36 10.75
C SER A 112 -9.89 23.16 11.17
#